data_AF-A0A1F8NE72-F1
#
_entry.id   AF-A0A1F8NE72-F1
#
_cell.length_a   1.000
_cell.length_b   1.000
_cell.length_c   1.000
_cell.angle_alpha   90.00
_cell.angle_beta   90.00
_cell.angle_gamma   90.00
#
_symmetry.space_group_name_H-M   'P 1'
#
loop_
_entity.id
_entity.type
_entity.pdbx_description
1 polymer ?
#
loop_
_entity_poly.entity_id
_entity_poly.type
_entity_poly.pdbx_seq_one_letter_code
_entity_poly.pdbx_strand_id
1 'polypeptide(L)'
;MELFQTVRSKVLSAFEQAQVSFVANTLPYHSTRQLVGVVEQAVDDIAFVVFAAGQELRFFTYGLGDQIQLGPNQVNVTEADTNLAKGLSTNGASDFVIEGFAMLARGIRVAYPDTTGWGAPPTGNVLDLSNGEVNTYDPAAIVCSPQAQSPFNLEDGLFQHLAPLMSVEAEWDRKTHLRLGTCDLFPQGGAASCLRSHGVPTSDNRFNVPEGLLWRRDGQHDSEFCLTCRLERTLVVPISLVTLPGGEAYDTPSHLYVELVARLFGLSVQLPSSI
;
A
#
# COMPACT_ATOMS: atom_id res chain seq x y z
N MET A 1 -27.02 -32.01 -7.09
CA MET A 1 -26.92 -30.79 -6.26
C MET A 1 -25.43 -30.56 -6.06
N GLU A 2 -24.82 -29.74 -6.92
CA GLU A 2 -23.39 -29.44 -6.80
C GLU A 2 -23.18 -28.58 -5.56
N LEU A 3 -22.40 -29.10 -4.61
CA LEU A 3 -21.90 -28.32 -3.48
C LEU A 3 -21.05 -27.16 -4.04
N PHE A 4 -21.21 -25.97 -3.47
CA PHE A 4 -20.37 -24.81 -3.77
C PHE A 4 -18.88 -25.20 -3.75
N GLN A 5 -18.19 -25.05 -4.87
CA GLN A 5 -16.76 -25.34 -4.99
C GLN A 5 -15.97 -24.04 -5.09
N THR A 6 -15.04 -23.85 -4.15
CA THR A 6 -14.10 -22.73 -4.16
C THR A 6 -13.11 -22.85 -5.32
N VAL A 7 -12.53 -21.72 -5.73
CA VAL A 7 -11.46 -21.68 -6.73
C VAL A 7 -10.28 -22.54 -6.31
N ARG A 8 -9.89 -22.51 -5.03
CA ARG A 8 -8.85 -23.40 -4.49
C ARG A 8 -9.17 -24.87 -4.78
N SER A 9 -10.39 -25.31 -4.46
CA SER A 9 -10.81 -26.70 -4.68
C SER A 9 -10.77 -27.08 -6.16
N LYS A 10 -11.24 -26.18 -7.05
CA LYS A 10 -11.17 -26.37 -8.51
C LYS A 10 -9.74 -26.49 -9.03
N VAL A 11 -8.84 -25.62 -8.57
CA VAL A 11 -7.42 -25.67 -8.97
C VAL A 11 -6.78 -26.96 -8.49
N LEU A 12 -6.89 -27.29 -7.20
CA LEU A 12 -6.27 -28.49 -6.63
C LEU A 12 -6.82 -29.78 -7.26
N SER A 13 -8.13 -29.88 -7.46
CA SER A 13 -8.74 -31.04 -8.12
C SER A 13 -8.29 -31.20 -9.58
N ALA A 14 -8.02 -30.11 -10.30
CA ALA A 14 -7.46 -30.18 -11.65
C ALA A 14 -6.04 -30.78 -11.65
N PHE A 15 -5.20 -30.43 -10.67
CA PHE A 15 -3.87 -31.04 -10.50
C PHE A 15 -3.95 -32.51 -10.09
N GLU A 16 -4.86 -32.86 -9.18
CA GLU A 16 -5.11 -34.25 -8.78
C GLU A 16 -5.58 -35.11 -9.97
N GLN A 17 -6.52 -34.60 -10.76
CA GLN A 17 -7.01 -35.28 -11.97
C GLN A 17 -5.92 -35.45 -13.03
N ALA A 18 -5.03 -34.47 -13.15
CA ALA A 18 -3.88 -34.54 -14.05
C ALA A 18 -2.77 -35.49 -13.55
N GLN A 19 -2.86 -35.99 -12.31
CA GLN A 19 -1.82 -36.81 -11.65
C GLN A 19 -0.43 -36.16 -11.68
N VAL A 20 -0.38 -34.82 -11.61
CA VAL A 20 0.87 -34.06 -11.61
C VAL A 20 1.17 -33.63 -10.18
N SER A 21 2.37 -33.94 -9.68
CA SER A 21 2.85 -33.38 -8.41
C SER A 21 2.89 -31.86 -8.50
N PHE A 22 2.68 -31.16 -7.40
CA PHE A 22 2.76 -29.70 -7.38
C PHE A 22 3.35 -29.22 -6.06
N VAL A 23 3.89 -28.01 -6.07
CA VAL A 23 4.34 -27.31 -4.86
C VAL A 23 3.32 -26.24 -4.52
N ALA A 24 2.91 -26.21 -3.25
CA ALA A 24 1.99 -25.22 -2.71
C ALA A 24 2.73 -24.27 -1.77
N ASN A 25 2.54 -22.96 -1.93
CA ASN A 25 3.11 -21.92 -1.08
C ASN A 25 2.04 -20.89 -0.68
N THR A 26 2.10 -20.38 0.54
CA THR A 26 1.16 -19.39 1.08
C THR A 26 1.78 -18.01 1.30
N LEU A 27 3.00 -17.79 0.79
CA LEU A 27 3.64 -16.48 0.86
C LEU A 27 2.75 -15.42 0.18
N PRO A 28 2.38 -14.34 0.88
CA PRO A 28 1.53 -13.30 0.32
C PRO A 28 2.30 -12.48 -0.73
N TYR A 29 1.60 -11.97 -1.73
CA TYR A 29 2.14 -10.91 -2.58
C TYR A 29 1.97 -9.56 -1.91
N HIS A 30 2.94 -8.66 -2.06
CA HIS A 30 2.80 -7.28 -1.62
C HIS A 30 3.23 -6.29 -2.69
N SER A 31 2.66 -5.09 -2.64
CA SER A 31 2.98 -3.99 -3.53
C SER A 31 2.76 -2.66 -2.84
N THR A 32 3.70 -1.73 -3.02
CA THR A 32 3.64 -0.37 -2.46
C THR A 32 3.30 0.70 -3.50
N ARG A 33 2.47 1.65 -3.10
CA ARG A 33 2.17 2.90 -3.83
C ARG A 33 2.03 4.06 -2.85
N GLN A 34 1.86 5.27 -3.34
CA GLN A 34 1.67 6.43 -2.48
C GLN A 34 0.54 7.34 -2.95
N LEU A 35 -0.23 7.87 -2.00
CA LEU A 35 -1.05 9.06 -2.24
C LEU A 35 -0.23 10.31 -2.00
N VAL A 36 -0.54 11.37 -2.74
CA VAL A 36 0.08 12.68 -2.59
C VAL A 36 -0.94 13.66 -2.03
N GLY A 37 -0.60 14.25 -0.89
CA GLY A 37 -1.28 15.39 -0.31
C GLY A 37 -0.46 16.64 -0.58
N VAL A 38 -1.06 17.65 -1.18
CA VAL A 38 -0.44 18.98 -1.34
C VAL A 38 -0.78 19.82 -0.13
N VAL A 39 0.21 20.49 0.45
CA VAL A 39 0.01 21.33 1.63
C VAL A 39 -0.13 22.78 1.20
N GLU A 40 -1.28 23.37 1.53
CA GLU A 40 -1.61 24.76 1.26
C GLU A 40 -1.63 25.53 2.59
N GLN A 41 -0.74 26.52 2.73
CA GLN A 41 -0.75 27.40 3.89
C GLN A 41 -1.94 28.36 3.81
N ALA A 42 -2.74 28.42 4.87
CA ALA A 42 -3.90 29.32 4.92
C ALA A 42 -3.62 30.59 5.72
N VAL A 43 -2.98 30.46 6.89
CA VAL A 43 -2.54 31.55 7.79
C VAL A 43 -1.32 31.10 8.57
N ASP A 44 -0.62 32.03 9.24
CA ASP A 44 0.72 31.84 9.82
C ASP A 44 0.90 30.56 10.68
N ASP A 45 -0.16 30.04 11.32
CA ASP A 45 -0.11 28.84 12.17
C ASP A 45 -0.95 27.65 11.67
N ILE A 46 -1.65 27.79 10.55
CA ILE A 46 -2.56 26.77 10.04
C ILE A 46 -2.32 26.54 8.54
N ALA A 47 -2.01 25.30 8.21
CA ALA A 47 -2.02 24.80 6.84
C ALA A 47 -3.11 23.75 6.65
N PHE A 48 -3.41 23.41 5.40
CA PHE A 48 -4.29 22.32 5.04
C PHE A 48 -3.56 21.38 4.10
N VAL A 49 -3.54 20.09 4.41
CA VAL A 49 -3.17 19.08 3.41
C VAL A 49 -4.42 18.69 2.62
N VAL A 50 -4.30 18.74 1.30
CA VAL A 50 -5.35 18.40 0.35
C VAL A 50 -4.92 17.16 -0.43
N PHE A 51 -5.61 16.06 -0.19
CA PHE A 51 -5.56 14.87 -1.05
C PHE A 51 -6.66 15.01 -2.10
N ALA A 52 -6.30 15.47 -3.29
CA ALA A 52 -7.25 15.71 -4.37
C ALA A 52 -7.92 14.41 -4.86
N ALA A 53 -9.23 14.45 -5.10
CA ALA A 53 -9.96 13.36 -5.75
C ALA A 53 -9.38 13.04 -7.14
N GLY A 54 -9.56 11.80 -7.59
CA GLY A 54 -9.10 11.31 -8.89
C GLY A 54 -7.68 10.74 -8.89
N GLN A 55 -6.96 10.80 -7.77
CA GLN A 55 -5.70 10.07 -7.63
C GLN A 55 -5.93 8.57 -7.78
N GLU A 56 -5.16 7.94 -8.66
CA GLU A 56 -5.25 6.51 -8.96
C GLU A 56 -3.92 5.83 -8.66
N LEU A 57 -3.99 4.76 -7.86
CA LEU A 57 -2.86 3.92 -7.48
C LEU A 57 -3.07 2.53 -8.06
N ARG A 58 -2.14 2.09 -8.90
CA ARG A 58 -2.16 0.75 -9.47
C ARG A 58 -1.10 -0.12 -8.82
N PHE A 59 -1.52 -1.06 -8.01
CA PHE A 59 -0.66 -2.03 -7.34
C PHE A 59 -0.38 -3.23 -8.24
N PHE A 60 0.72 -3.93 -7.96
CA PHE A 60 1.16 -5.13 -8.67
C PHE A 60 1.49 -4.89 -10.16
N THR A 61 1.67 -3.64 -10.60
CA THR A 61 1.99 -3.30 -12.00
C THR A 61 3.48 -3.22 -12.31
N TYR A 62 4.34 -3.61 -11.37
CA TYR A 62 5.79 -3.49 -11.45
C TYR A 62 6.44 -4.66 -10.71
N GLY A 63 7.68 -4.96 -11.05
CA GLY A 63 8.50 -5.99 -10.39
C GLY A 63 9.80 -5.43 -9.82
N LEU A 64 10.61 -6.34 -9.26
CA LEU A 64 11.94 -6.04 -8.73
C LEU A 64 12.84 -5.43 -9.81
N GLY A 65 13.51 -4.33 -9.47
CA GLY A 65 14.40 -3.60 -10.38
C GLY A 65 13.72 -2.58 -11.30
N ASP A 66 12.38 -2.56 -11.38
CA ASP A 66 11.65 -1.48 -12.06
C ASP A 66 11.82 -0.16 -11.31
N GLN A 67 11.47 0.97 -11.95
CA GLN A 67 11.44 2.27 -11.31
C GLN A 67 10.01 2.71 -11.00
N ILE A 68 9.78 3.14 -9.77
CA ILE A 68 8.49 3.68 -9.32
C ILE A 68 8.69 5.03 -8.64
N GLN A 69 7.64 5.84 -8.62
CA GLN A 69 7.63 7.09 -7.88
C GLN A 69 7.36 6.82 -6.39
N LEU A 70 8.31 7.17 -5.51
CA LEU A 70 8.15 7.21 -4.06
C LEU A 70 8.76 8.51 -3.51
N GLY A 71 7.98 9.26 -2.75
CA GLY A 71 8.26 10.67 -2.45
C GLY A 71 8.32 11.52 -3.72
N PRO A 72 9.23 12.50 -3.81
CA PRO A 72 9.48 13.28 -5.02
C PRO A 72 10.33 12.55 -6.06
N ASN A 73 10.90 11.38 -5.74
CA ASN A 73 11.90 10.71 -6.56
C ASN A 73 11.39 9.43 -7.24
N GLN A 74 12.04 9.11 -8.36
CA GLN A 74 12.00 7.76 -8.92
C GLN A 74 13.03 6.90 -8.21
N VAL A 75 12.59 5.77 -7.66
CA VAL A 75 13.43 4.83 -6.94
C VAL A 75 13.39 3.46 -7.60
N ASN A 76 14.52 2.76 -7.56
CA ASN A 76 14.58 1.37 -7.98
C ASN A 76 13.85 0.51 -6.95
N VAL A 77 12.93 -0.32 -7.44
CA VAL A 77 12.09 -1.20 -6.64
C VAL A 77 12.94 -2.28 -5.98
N THR A 78 12.73 -2.44 -4.68
CA THR A 78 13.37 -3.48 -3.87
C THR A 78 12.34 -4.49 -3.36
N GLU A 79 12.83 -5.57 -2.72
CA GLU A 79 11.97 -6.57 -2.06
C GLU A 79 11.08 -5.97 -0.96
N ALA A 80 11.45 -4.81 -0.42
CA ALA A 80 10.62 -4.10 0.56
C ALA A 80 9.35 -3.48 -0.07
N ASP A 81 9.33 -3.27 -1.38
CA ASP A 81 8.24 -2.59 -2.10
C ASP A 81 7.34 -3.58 -2.84
N THR A 82 7.92 -4.62 -3.41
CA THR A 82 7.18 -5.76 -3.96
C THR A 82 8.02 -7.02 -3.94
N ASN A 83 7.36 -8.18 -3.90
CA ASN A 83 8.00 -9.47 -4.13
C ASN A 83 7.76 -10.01 -5.55
N LEU A 84 7.21 -9.22 -6.47
CA LEU A 84 7.02 -9.63 -7.86
C LEU A 84 8.32 -9.56 -8.65
N ALA A 85 8.65 -10.62 -9.38
CA ALA A 85 9.75 -10.58 -10.35
C ALA A 85 9.42 -9.71 -11.57
N LYS A 86 8.14 -9.64 -11.94
CA LYS A 86 7.63 -8.88 -13.09
C LYS A 86 6.26 -8.31 -12.77
N GLY A 87 6.00 -7.06 -13.16
CA GLY A 87 4.69 -6.45 -13.01
C GLY A 87 3.58 -7.20 -13.75
N LEU A 88 2.39 -7.18 -13.17
CA LEU A 88 1.14 -7.82 -13.61
C LEU A 88 1.16 -9.36 -13.60
N SER A 89 2.31 -9.97 -13.34
CA SER A 89 2.57 -11.41 -13.51
C SER A 89 2.79 -12.11 -12.17
N THR A 90 2.33 -13.36 -12.01
CA THR A 90 2.72 -14.16 -10.85
C THR A 90 4.21 -14.54 -10.93
N ASN A 91 4.82 -14.86 -9.79
CA ASN A 91 6.19 -15.36 -9.79
C ASN A 91 6.25 -16.78 -10.38
N GLY A 92 6.98 -16.90 -11.49
CA GLY A 92 7.22 -18.18 -12.18
C GLY A 92 5.99 -18.73 -12.91
N ALA A 93 5.98 -20.03 -13.16
CA ALA A 93 4.86 -20.71 -13.82
C ALA A 93 3.75 -21.11 -12.82
N SER A 94 3.38 -20.20 -11.91
CA SER A 94 2.47 -20.48 -10.80
C SER A 94 1.08 -19.88 -10.99
N ASP A 95 0.04 -20.65 -10.67
CA ASP A 95 -1.30 -20.10 -10.49
C ASP A 95 -1.43 -19.64 -9.03
N PHE A 96 -2.00 -18.47 -8.80
CA PHE A 96 -2.22 -17.93 -7.47
C PHE A 96 -3.72 -17.77 -7.18
N VAL A 97 -4.20 -18.49 -6.16
CA VAL A 97 -5.56 -18.36 -5.67
C VAL A 97 -5.59 -17.31 -4.59
N ILE A 98 -6.19 -16.15 -4.87
CA ILE A 98 -6.37 -15.05 -3.94
C ILE A 98 -7.57 -15.35 -3.04
N GLU A 99 -7.35 -15.41 -1.74
CA GLU A 99 -8.37 -15.72 -0.72
C GLU A 99 -8.62 -14.55 0.23
N GLY A 100 -7.74 -13.56 0.21
CA GLY A 100 -8.03 -12.31 0.87
C GLY A 100 -7.07 -11.19 0.54
N PHE A 101 -7.45 -10.01 1.00
CA PHE A 101 -6.74 -8.76 0.77
C PHE A 101 -6.48 -8.05 2.09
N ALA A 102 -5.37 -7.31 2.16
CA ALA A 102 -5.14 -6.31 3.19
C ALA A 102 -4.60 -5.03 2.57
N MET A 103 -4.90 -3.91 3.22
CA MET A 103 -4.31 -2.61 2.92
C MET A 103 -3.86 -1.96 4.21
N LEU A 104 -2.68 -1.32 4.20
CA LEU A 104 -2.20 -0.53 5.32
C LEU A 104 -1.39 0.67 4.85
N ALA A 105 -1.30 1.71 5.68
CA ALA A 105 -0.30 2.74 5.54
C ALA A 105 1.03 2.27 6.16
N ARG A 106 2.11 2.21 5.36
CA ARG A 106 3.45 1.81 5.81
C ARG A 106 4.16 2.95 6.53
N GLY A 107 4.00 4.16 6.03
CA GLY A 107 4.69 5.35 6.51
C GLY A 107 4.27 6.60 5.77
N ILE A 108 4.75 7.73 6.26
CA ILE A 108 4.56 9.03 5.62
C ILE A 108 5.92 9.63 5.32
N ARG A 109 6.04 10.25 4.15
CA ARG A 109 7.17 11.09 3.77
C ARG A 109 6.72 12.52 3.73
N VAL A 110 7.58 13.43 4.15
CA VAL A 110 7.27 14.86 4.24
C VAL A 110 8.31 15.60 3.43
N ALA A 111 7.86 16.40 2.45
CA ALA A 111 8.76 17.27 1.69
C ALA A 111 8.53 18.73 2.07
N TYR A 112 9.61 19.45 2.32
CA TYR A 112 9.59 20.89 2.59
C TYR A 112 10.02 21.66 1.32
N PRO A 113 9.67 22.95 1.20
CA PRO A 113 10.21 23.80 0.15
C PRO A 113 11.75 23.85 0.20
N ASP A 114 12.40 23.99 -0.96
CA ASP A 114 13.87 23.97 -1.19
C ASP A 114 14.68 25.04 -0.41
N THR A 115 14.06 25.79 0.50
CA THR A 115 14.65 26.90 1.25
C THR A 115 14.84 26.61 2.74
N THR A 116 14.85 25.34 3.14
CA THR A 116 14.79 24.96 4.55
C THR A 116 15.96 25.52 5.37
N GLY A 117 15.60 26.38 6.34
CA GLY A 117 16.48 26.98 7.35
C GLY A 117 17.08 25.98 8.36
N TRP A 118 17.09 24.69 8.02
CA TRP A 118 17.92 23.68 8.66
C TRP A 118 19.35 24.01 8.27
N GLY A 119 20.08 24.77 9.10
CA GLY A 119 21.51 25.01 8.84
C GLY A 119 22.18 23.72 8.37
N ALA A 120 22.99 23.79 7.30
CA ALA A 120 23.47 22.65 6.50
C ALA A 120 23.45 21.30 7.26
N PRO A 121 22.47 20.41 6.98
CA PRO A 121 22.29 19.21 7.78
C PRO A 121 23.58 18.38 7.76
N PRO A 122 24.01 17.84 8.91
CA PRO A 122 25.34 17.23 9.05
C PRO A 122 25.51 15.94 8.21
N THR A 123 24.43 15.38 7.68
CA THR A 123 24.42 14.11 6.93
C THR A 123 23.39 14.12 5.80
N GLY A 124 23.68 13.43 4.69
CA GLY A 124 22.77 13.27 3.54
C GLY A 124 21.39 12.74 3.92
N ASN A 125 21.30 11.73 4.78
CA ASN A 125 20.01 11.15 5.18
C ASN A 125 19.03 12.14 5.85
N VAL A 126 19.54 13.20 6.49
CA VAL A 126 18.69 14.24 7.10
C VAL A 126 18.19 15.23 6.03
N LEU A 127 18.97 15.45 4.97
CA LEU A 127 18.53 16.18 3.80
C LEU A 127 17.50 15.37 3.00
N ASP A 128 17.74 14.07 2.80
CA ASP A 128 16.82 13.15 2.14
C ASP A 128 15.46 13.11 2.88
N LEU A 129 15.49 13.22 4.22
CA LEU A 129 14.30 13.36 5.04
C LEU A 129 13.53 14.65 4.73
N SER A 130 14.19 15.82 4.71
CA SER A 130 13.52 17.09 4.41
C SER A 130 13.01 17.19 2.97
N ASN A 131 13.61 16.43 2.06
CA ASN A 131 13.17 16.34 0.69
C ASN A 131 12.00 15.35 0.51
N GLY A 132 11.62 14.58 1.55
CA GLY A 132 10.59 13.55 1.45
C GLY A 132 11.05 12.27 0.71
N GLU A 133 12.36 12.05 0.62
CA GLU A 133 12.98 10.90 -0.07
C GLU A 133 13.12 9.67 0.82
N VAL A 134 12.93 9.82 2.13
CA VAL A 134 12.88 8.72 3.09
C VAL A 134 11.63 8.82 3.95
N ASN A 135 11.19 7.66 4.46
CA ASN A 135 10.10 7.61 5.43
C ASN A 135 10.56 8.19 6.77
N THR A 136 9.68 8.93 7.40
CA THR A 136 9.92 9.50 8.73
C THR A 136 9.24 8.65 9.78
N TYR A 137 9.83 8.56 10.96
CA TYR A 137 9.12 8.22 12.18
C TYR A 137 9.40 9.31 13.19
N ASP A 138 8.44 10.21 13.38
CA ASP A 138 8.61 11.41 14.19
C ASP A 138 7.66 11.39 15.39
N PRO A 139 8.08 10.69 16.47
CA PRO A 139 7.22 10.49 17.62
C PRO A 139 6.94 11.78 18.39
N ALA A 140 7.83 12.76 18.29
CA ALA A 140 7.79 14.00 19.03
C ALA A 140 7.25 15.18 18.22
N ALA A 141 6.79 14.95 16.98
CA ALA A 141 6.35 15.99 16.05
C ALA A 141 7.41 17.10 15.89
N ILE A 142 8.68 16.70 15.83
CA ILE A 142 9.82 17.59 15.64
C ILE A 142 9.89 18.02 14.17
N VAL A 143 9.56 17.12 13.26
CA VAL A 143 9.68 17.34 11.83
C VAL A 143 8.27 17.51 11.26
N CYS A 144 7.43 16.49 11.36
CA CYS A 144 6.08 16.48 10.85
C CYS A 144 5.06 16.99 11.87
N SER A 145 3.94 17.54 11.38
CA SER A 145 2.85 17.91 12.26
C SER A 145 2.27 16.67 12.96
N PRO A 146 1.78 16.80 14.21
CA PRO A 146 1.24 15.65 14.93
C PRO A 146 0.13 14.91 14.17
N GLN A 147 -0.64 15.63 13.37
CA GLN A 147 -1.74 15.12 12.55
C GLN A 147 -1.29 14.22 11.40
N ALA A 148 -0.03 14.31 10.97
CA ALA A 148 0.50 13.45 9.91
C ALA A 148 0.76 12.04 10.45
N GLN A 149 1.60 11.89 11.48
CA GLN A 149 2.10 10.55 11.87
C GLN A 149 2.32 10.36 13.39
N SER A 150 1.89 11.31 14.24
CA SER A 150 2.36 11.30 15.62
C SER A 150 1.72 10.20 16.48
N PRO A 151 2.53 9.47 17.27
CA PRO A 151 2.06 8.54 18.29
C PRO A 151 1.31 9.23 19.43
N PHE A 152 1.36 10.57 19.57
CA PHE A 152 0.49 11.29 20.50
C PHE A 152 -0.99 11.10 20.19
N ASN A 153 -1.35 10.92 18.91
CA ASN A 153 -2.73 10.65 18.52
C ASN A 153 -3.15 9.22 18.82
N LEU A 154 -2.22 8.32 19.21
CA LEU A 154 -2.40 6.88 19.43
C LEU A 154 -3.04 6.09 18.27
N GLU A 155 -3.43 6.77 17.20
CA GLU A 155 -4.22 6.30 16.07
C GLU A 155 -3.56 6.75 14.77
N ASP A 156 -3.85 6.03 13.69
CA ASP A 156 -3.48 6.44 12.32
C ASP A 156 -4.63 7.23 11.69
N GLY A 157 -4.90 8.41 12.25
CA GLY A 157 -6.10 9.19 11.90
C GLY A 157 -6.15 9.60 10.43
N LEU A 158 -5.00 9.89 9.82
CA LEU A 158 -4.94 10.27 8.42
C LEU A 158 -5.36 9.11 7.50
N PHE A 159 -4.76 7.92 7.67
CA PHE A 159 -5.14 6.76 6.86
C PHE A 159 -6.57 6.32 7.14
N GLN A 160 -7.02 6.35 8.40
CA GLN A 160 -8.39 6.00 8.78
C GLN A 160 -9.43 6.89 8.09
N HIS A 161 -9.12 8.17 7.86
CA HIS A 161 -10.00 9.07 7.11
C HIS A 161 -9.86 8.97 5.60
N LEU A 162 -8.69 8.59 5.07
CA LEU A 162 -8.49 8.31 3.65
C LEU A 162 -9.17 7.01 3.20
N ALA A 163 -9.09 5.95 4.01
CA ALA A 163 -9.54 4.61 3.69
C ALA A 163 -11.01 4.54 3.16
N PRO A 164 -12.02 5.15 3.81
CA PRO A 164 -13.40 5.10 3.31
C PRO A 164 -13.63 5.94 2.04
N LEU A 165 -12.68 6.80 1.66
CA LEU A 165 -12.76 7.63 0.45
C LEU A 165 -12.09 6.96 -0.76
N MET A 166 -11.39 5.86 -0.54
CA MET A 166 -10.69 5.11 -1.57
C MET A 166 -11.50 3.90 -2.01
N SER A 167 -11.87 3.84 -3.29
CA SER A 167 -12.45 2.64 -3.90
C SER A 167 -11.35 1.67 -4.32
N VAL A 168 -11.64 0.37 -4.23
CA VAL A 168 -10.71 -0.69 -4.61
C VAL A 168 -11.37 -1.60 -5.65
N GLU A 169 -10.67 -1.82 -6.75
CA GLU A 169 -11.08 -2.67 -7.86
C GLU A 169 -9.95 -3.61 -8.26
N ALA A 170 -10.27 -4.87 -8.48
CA ALA A 170 -9.38 -5.85 -9.04
C ALA A 170 -9.62 -5.97 -10.55
N GLU A 171 -8.54 -5.95 -11.33
CA GLU A 171 -8.58 -5.98 -12.79
C GLU A 171 -7.72 -7.14 -13.31
N TRP A 172 -8.28 -7.92 -14.26
CA TRP A 172 -7.56 -8.95 -15.01
C TRP A 172 -7.56 -8.65 -16.51
N ASP A 173 -6.39 -8.80 -17.14
CA ASP A 173 -6.15 -8.66 -18.58
C ASP A 173 -6.76 -7.38 -19.19
N ARG A 174 -6.94 -6.32 -18.38
CA ARG A 174 -7.60 -5.04 -18.73
C ARG A 174 -9.03 -5.19 -19.25
N LYS A 175 -9.72 -6.26 -18.87
CA LYS A 175 -11.05 -6.61 -19.36
C LYS A 175 -12.01 -6.95 -18.24
N THR A 176 -11.56 -7.78 -17.31
CA THR A 176 -12.40 -8.24 -16.21
C THR A 176 -12.17 -7.32 -15.03
N HIS A 177 -13.22 -6.62 -14.62
CA HIS A 177 -13.17 -5.69 -13.49
C HIS A 177 -14.09 -6.20 -12.38
N LEU A 178 -13.55 -6.30 -11.17
CA LEU A 178 -14.29 -6.68 -9.98
C LEU A 178 -14.12 -5.62 -8.91
N ARG A 179 -15.18 -4.86 -8.66
CA ARG A 179 -15.21 -3.88 -7.57
C ARG A 179 -15.27 -4.61 -6.23
N LEU A 180 -14.26 -4.41 -5.40
CA LEU A 180 -14.15 -5.05 -4.09
C LEU A 180 -14.76 -4.22 -2.95
N GLY A 181 -14.86 -2.90 -3.13
CA GLY A 181 -15.47 -2.00 -2.15
C GLY A 181 -14.60 -0.78 -1.88
N THR A 182 -14.57 -0.34 -0.63
CA THR A 182 -13.74 0.75 -0.15
C THR A 182 -12.61 0.23 0.75
N CYS A 183 -11.51 0.97 0.84
CA CYS A 183 -10.30 0.52 1.51
C CYS A 183 -10.47 0.31 3.02
N ASP A 184 -11.46 0.94 3.67
CA ASP A 184 -11.78 0.73 5.09
C ASP A 184 -12.31 -0.68 5.41
N LEU A 185 -12.80 -1.40 4.39
CA LEU A 185 -13.18 -2.82 4.50
C LEU A 185 -11.95 -3.76 4.54
N PHE A 186 -10.76 -3.25 4.23
CA PHE A 186 -9.53 -4.02 4.11
C PHE A 186 -8.72 -3.85 5.41
N PRO A 187 -8.69 -4.85 6.30
CA PRO A 187 -7.87 -4.78 7.50
C PRO A 187 -6.38 -4.86 7.16
N GLN A 188 -5.53 -4.54 8.14
CA GLN A 188 -4.10 -4.32 7.95
C GLN A 188 -3.24 -5.60 7.96
N GLY A 189 -3.85 -6.80 7.99
CA GLY A 189 -3.15 -8.07 7.75
C GLY A 189 -1.97 -8.36 8.69
N GLY A 190 -2.10 -8.00 9.97
CA GLY A 190 -1.09 -8.26 11.01
C GLY A 190 0.10 -7.30 11.05
N ALA A 191 0.10 -6.24 10.24
CA ALA A 191 1.17 -5.24 10.23
C ALA A 191 1.00 -4.09 11.24
N ALA A 192 -0.03 -4.12 12.08
CA ALA A 192 -0.35 -3.04 13.01
C ALA A 192 -0.35 -3.46 14.47
N SER A 193 -0.19 -2.47 15.35
CA SER A 193 -0.53 -2.60 16.77
C SER A 193 -2.03 -2.79 16.96
N CYS A 194 -2.46 -3.44 18.05
CA CYS A 194 -3.88 -3.50 18.45
C CYS A 194 -4.54 -2.11 18.57
N LEU A 195 -3.76 -1.04 18.74
CA LEU A 195 -4.26 0.33 18.77
C LEU A 195 -4.61 0.88 17.38
N ARG A 196 -4.04 0.30 16.32
CA ARG A 196 -4.17 0.77 14.93
C ARG A 196 -4.88 -0.22 14.02
N SER A 197 -4.92 -1.50 14.40
CA SER A 197 -5.55 -2.55 13.62
C SER A 197 -7.07 -2.57 13.80
N HIS A 198 -7.79 -2.80 12.71
CA HIS A 198 -9.22 -3.08 12.75
C HIS A 198 -9.41 -4.56 13.14
N GLY A 199 -9.31 -4.87 14.44
CA GLY A 199 -9.34 -6.24 14.96
C GLY A 199 -7.96 -6.76 15.41
N VAL A 200 -7.82 -8.07 15.57
CA VAL A 200 -6.56 -8.67 16.04
C VAL A 200 -5.51 -8.56 14.93
N PRO A 201 -4.28 -8.08 15.20
CA PRO A 201 -3.26 -7.95 14.18
C PRO A 201 -2.59 -9.30 13.87
N THR A 202 -3.35 -10.20 13.24
CA THR A 202 -2.82 -11.45 12.66
C THR A 202 -2.98 -11.44 11.14
N SER A 203 -2.31 -12.37 10.46
CA SER A 203 -2.49 -12.60 9.02
C SER A 203 -3.91 -13.02 8.64
N ASP A 204 -4.70 -13.49 9.60
CA ASP A 204 -6.10 -13.88 9.39
C ASP A 204 -7.03 -12.67 9.38
N ASN A 205 -6.57 -11.52 9.87
CA ASN A 205 -7.30 -10.27 9.79
C ASN A 205 -7.12 -9.64 8.41
N ARG A 206 -7.86 -10.20 7.46
CA ARG A 206 -7.88 -9.87 6.03
C ARG A 206 -9.33 -9.77 5.54
N PHE A 207 -9.54 -9.01 4.47
CA PHE A 207 -10.79 -9.04 3.73
C PHE A 207 -10.89 -10.39 3.03
N ASN A 208 -11.79 -11.25 3.49
CA ASN A 208 -11.91 -12.61 2.96
C ASN A 208 -12.70 -12.61 1.65
N VAL A 209 -12.24 -13.38 0.68
CA VAL A 209 -12.99 -13.71 -0.54
C VAL A 209 -13.35 -15.20 -0.50
N PRO A 210 -14.56 -15.55 -0.03
CA PRO A 210 -14.95 -16.95 0.23
C PRO A 210 -14.82 -17.86 -0.99
N GLU A 211 -15.12 -17.34 -2.18
CA GLU A 211 -15.07 -18.05 -3.45
C GLU A 211 -13.62 -18.28 -3.89
N GLY A 212 -12.72 -17.37 -3.50
CA GLY A 212 -11.39 -17.18 -4.06
C GLY A 212 -11.42 -16.53 -5.44
N LEU A 213 -10.36 -15.81 -5.79
CA LEU A 213 -10.12 -15.27 -7.14
C LEU A 213 -8.87 -15.95 -7.70
N LEU A 214 -8.79 -16.09 -9.03
CA LEU A 214 -7.67 -16.76 -9.68
C LEU A 214 -6.82 -15.75 -10.43
N TRP A 215 -5.54 -15.67 -10.09
CA TRP A 215 -4.53 -15.01 -10.88
C TRP A 215 -3.67 -16.09 -11.53
N ARG A 216 -3.81 -16.26 -12.84
CA ARG A 216 -3.16 -17.36 -13.55
C ARG A 216 -1.70 -17.04 -13.85
N ARG A 217 -0.93 -18.10 -14.05
CA ARG A 217 0.43 -18.01 -14.57
C ARG A 217 0.48 -17.30 -15.93
N ASP A 218 1.64 -16.69 -16.20
CA ASP A 218 1.91 -15.98 -17.45
C ASP A 218 1.56 -16.80 -18.71
N GLY A 219 0.92 -16.12 -19.66
CA GLY A 219 0.54 -16.70 -20.96
C GLY A 219 -0.82 -17.40 -20.97
N GLN A 220 -1.54 -17.43 -19.85
CA GLN A 220 -2.95 -17.87 -19.79
C GLN A 220 -3.92 -16.67 -19.77
N HIS A 221 -5.21 -16.95 -19.95
CA HIS A 221 -6.28 -15.97 -19.66
C HIS A 221 -6.30 -15.67 -18.16
N ASP A 222 -6.58 -14.42 -17.79
CA ASP A 222 -6.51 -13.88 -16.42
C ASP A 222 -5.09 -13.97 -15.82
N SER A 223 -4.06 -13.75 -16.65
CA SER A 223 -2.66 -13.79 -16.20
C SER A 223 -2.10 -12.42 -15.84
N GLU A 224 -2.65 -11.33 -16.38
CA GLU A 224 -2.29 -9.98 -15.96
C GLU A 224 -3.23 -9.51 -14.86
N PHE A 225 -2.75 -9.38 -13.63
CA PHE A 225 -3.53 -8.87 -12.51
C PHE A 225 -3.04 -7.50 -12.05
N CYS A 226 -3.96 -6.59 -11.76
CA CYS A 226 -3.65 -5.41 -10.96
C CYS A 226 -4.77 -5.08 -9.98
N LEU A 227 -4.39 -4.43 -8.89
CA LEU A 227 -5.34 -3.86 -7.94
C LEU A 227 -5.30 -2.35 -8.09
N THR A 228 -6.41 -1.75 -8.49
CA THR A 228 -6.55 -0.31 -8.66
C THR A 228 -7.25 0.27 -7.44
N CYS A 229 -6.63 1.27 -6.83
CA CYS A 229 -7.19 2.03 -5.72
C CYS A 229 -7.36 3.47 -6.17
N ARG A 230 -8.57 4.02 -6.08
CA ARG A 230 -8.87 5.39 -6.52
C ARG A 230 -9.43 6.21 -5.38
N LEU A 231 -8.87 7.39 -5.16
CA LEU A 231 -9.42 8.37 -4.23
C LEU A 231 -10.64 9.04 -4.88
N GLU A 232 -11.84 8.64 -4.47
CA GLU A 232 -13.10 9.09 -5.09
C GLU A 232 -13.51 10.50 -4.64
N ARG A 233 -13.07 10.91 -3.44
CA ARG A 233 -13.43 12.19 -2.84
C ARG A 233 -12.21 12.86 -2.24
N THR A 234 -12.14 14.18 -2.37
CA THR A 234 -11.06 14.99 -1.79
C THR A 234 -11.12 14.89 -0.26
N LEU A 235 -9.95 14.65 0.35
CA LEU A 235 -9.77 14.82 1.79
C LEU A 235 -8.98 16.10 2.05
N VAL A 236 -9.50 16.93 2.95
CA VAL A 236 -8.80 18.11 3.44
C VAL A 236 -8.57 17.92 4.94
N VAL A 237 -7.31 17.98 5.37
CA VAL A 237 -6.95 17.83 6.78
C VAL A 237 -6.23 19.08 7.26
N PRO A 238 -6.74 19.76 8.31
CA PRO A 238 -6.04 20.88 8.90
C PRO A 238 -4.75 20.40 9.59
N ILE A 239 -3.68 21.16 9.41
CA ILE A 239 -2.37 20.95 10.00
C ILE A 239 -2.05 22.14 10.90
N SER A 240 -1.78 21.86 12.17
CA SER A 240 -1.22 22.85 13.09
C SER A 240 0.26 23.03 12.78
N LEU A 241 0.67 24.25 12.48
CA LEU A 241 2.08 24.63 12.34
C LEU A 241 2.69 25.16 13.65
N VAL A 242 1.87 25.26 14.71
CA VAL A 242 2.31 25.70 16.02
C VAL A 242 3.44 24.81 16.52
N THR A 243 4.61 25.41 16.71
CA THR A 243 5.78 24.76 17.29
C THR A 243 5.52 24.39 18.74
N LEU A 244 5.84 23.15 19.11
CA LEU A 244 5.77 22.73 20.51
C LEU A 244 6.74 23.54 21.38
N PRO A 245 6.42 23.81 22.66
CA PRO A 245 7.33 24.52 23.56
C PRO A 245 8.71 23.84 23.62
N GLY A 246 9.76 24.58 23.23
CA GLY A 246 11.13 24.08 23.15
C GLY A 246 11.55 23.53 21.78
N GLY A 247 10.67 23.53 20.79
CA GLY A 247 11.00 23.29 19.38
C GLY A 247 11.41 24.56 18.65
N GLU A 248 12.14 24.41 17.55
CA GLU A 248 12.38 25.49 16.59
C GLU A 248 11.21 25.61 15.61
N ALA A 249 10.95 26.82 15.10
CA ALA A 249 9.93 27.03 14.09
C ALA A 249 10.39 26.40 12.76
N TYR A 250 9.60 25.47 12.23
CA TYR A 250 9.89 24.83 10.94
C TYR A 250 9.07 25.45 9.83
N ASP A 251 9.63 25.44 8.62
CA ASP A 251 8.90 25.79 7.42
C ASP A 251 7.67 24.89 7.26
N THR A 252 6.62 25.45 6.66
CA THR A 252 5.42 24.67 6.33
C THR A 252 5.80 23.58 5.32
N PRO A 253 5.44 22.31 5.57
CA PRO A 253 5.64 21.26 4.57
C PRO A 253 4.98 21.65 3.25
N SER A 254 5.54 21.23 2.12
CA SER A 254 4.93 21.41 0.80
C SER A 254 4.07 20.22 0.39
N HIS A 255 4.48 19.01 0.77
CA HIS A 255 3.81 17.76 0.41
C HIS A 255 3.86 16.75 1.54
N LEU A 256 2.80 15.93 1.63
CA LEU A 256 2.76 14.70 2.40
C LEU A 256 2.54 13.52 1.45
N TYR A 257 3.39 12.51 1.52
CA TYR A 257 3.23 11.28 0.76
C TYR A 257 2.84 10.16 1.71
N VAL A 258 1.63 9.61 1.54
CA VAL A 258 1.14 8.50 2.35
C VAL A 258 1.43 7.20 1.61
N GLU A 259 2.37 6.42 2.10
CA GLU A 259 2.72 5.14 1.49
C GLU A 259 1.70 4.06 1.88
N LEU A 260 1.03 3.50 0.88
CA LEU A 260 0.08 2.42 1.02
C LEU A 260 0.71 1.10 0.55
N VAL A 261 0.43 0.03 1.29
CA VAL A 261 0.83 -1.33 0.93
C VAL A 261 -0.42 -2.17 0.77
N ALA A 262 -0.59 -2.73 -0.43
CA ALA A 262 -1.56 -3.77 -0.70
C ALA A 262 -0.91 -5.14 -0.48
N ARG A 263 -1.64 -6.07 0.14
CA ARG A 263 -1.23 -7.47 0.28
C ARG A 263 -2.32 -8.40 -0.22
N LEU A 264 -1.90 -9.45 -0.93
CA LEU A 264 -2.76 -10.56 -1.37
C LEU A 264 -2.38 -11.79 -0.58
N PHE A 265 -3.35 -12.37 0.11
CA PHE A 265 -3.20 -13.66 0.79
C PHE A 265 -3.85 -14.75 -0.02
N GLY A 266 -3.24 -15.92 -0.04
CA GLY A 266 -3.72 -16.98 -0.89
C GLY A 266 -2.80 -18.20 -0.94
N LEU A 267 -2.98 -18.96 -2.01
CA LEU A 267 -2.24 -20.17 -2.30
C LEU A 267 -1.63 -20.08 -3.70
N SER A 268 -0.31 -20.06 -3.79
CA SER A 268 0.43 -20.30 -5.02
C SER A 268 0.55 -21.80 -5.25
N VAL A 269 0.21 -22.25 -6.47
CA VAL A 269 0.36 -23.63 -6.91
C VAL A 269 1.30 -23.64 -8.12
N GLN A 270 2.44 -24.31 -7.96
CA GLN A 270 3.48 -24.42 -8.95
C GLN A 270 3.56 -25.84 -9.51
N LEU A 271 3.71 -25.94 -10.83
CA LEU A 271 4.20 -27.18 -11.42
C LEU A 271 5.62 -27.46 -10.90
N PRO A 272 6.02 -28.73 -10.76
CA PRO A 272 7.37 -29.06 -10.36
C PRO A 272 8.31 -28.48 -11.41
N SER A 273 9.28 -27.67 -10.99
CA SER A 273 10.42 -27.41 -11.85
C SER A 273 11.06 -28.75 -12.16
N SER A 274 11.13 -29.13 -13.44
CA SER A 274 11.94 -30.26 -13.87
C SER A 274 13.33 -30.05 -13.29
N ILE A 275 13.77 -30.97 -12.42
CA ILE A 275 15.14 -31.02 -11.90
C ILE A 275 16.10 -31.16 -13.08
#